data_AF-A0A3D2R064-F1
#
_entry.id   AF-A0A3D2R064-F1
#
_cell.length_a   1.000
_cell.length_b   1.000
_cell.length_c   1.000
_cell.angle_alpha   90.00
_cell.angle_beta   90.00
_cell.angle_gamma   90.00
#
_symmetry.space_group_name_H-M   'P 1'
#
loop_
_entity.id
_entity.type
_entity.pdbx_description
1 polymer ?
#
loop_
_entity_poly.entity_id
_entity_poly.type
_entity_poly.pdbx_seq_one_letter_code
_entity_poly.pdbx_strand_id
1 'polypeptide(L)'
;MKIFIDIGSHIGETLEEVTKAKYSFDKIYCFEPSIYCIDELQKFADQDSRISICNFGLSKGNQDAELFQPGSLGGTIVKGGTADLGKDHDQSFKGDRKAEKIKLRDANEWFEENISPNDLIVVKTNCEGSEVDILDSLIDGNFMDNIYSFLVTFDIREHKKFQYREVEVRKRLRLQKVKNFCFSDDVMIGFTHIERIANWLQLFGV
;
A
#
# COMPACT_ATOMS: atom_id res chain seq x y z
N MET A 1 -8.40 18.61 -2.46
CA MET A 1 -7.36 18.14 -3.40
C MET A 1 -7.71 16.74 -3.86
N LYS A 2 -7.22 16.31 -5.02
CA LYS A 2 -7.27 14.93 -5.49
C LYS A 2 -5.95 14.25 -5.12
N ILE A 3 -6.00 13.30 -4.19
CA ILE A 3 -4.81 12.70 -3.59
C ILE A 3 -4.78 11.21 -3.94
N PHE A 4 -3.63 10.74 -4.42
CA PHE A 4 -3.33 9.32 -4.53
C PHE A 4 -2.40 8.88 -3.40
N ILE A 5 -2.67 7.73 -2.80
CA ILE A 5 -1.84 7.14 -1.76
C ILE A 5 -1.46 5.73 -2.19
N ASP A 6 -0.16 5.51 -2.44
CA ASP A 6 0.42 4.20 -2.75
C ASP A 6 1.11 3.62 -1.52
N ILE A 7 0.51 2.59 -0.92
CA ILE A 7 1.06 1.91 0.25
C ILE A 7 1.74 0.62 -0.20
N GLY A 8 3.04 0.50 0.11
CA GLY A 8 3.91 -0.50 -0.50
C GLY A 8 4.20 -0.11 -1.94
N SER A 9 4.83 1.06 -2.09
CA SER A 9 5.16 1.65 -3.40
C SER A 9 6.28 0.91 -4.13
N HIS A 10 7.08 0.11 -3.41
CA HIS A 10 8.23 -0.59 -3.96
C HIS A 10 9.12 0.34 -4.79
N ILE A 11 9.47 0.00 -6.02
CA ILE A 11 10.32 0.84 -6.90
C ILE A 11 9.51 1.79 -7.78
N GLY A 12 8.19 1.89 -7.58
CA GLY A 12 7.34 2.87 -8.25
C GLY A 12 6.56 2.33 -9.45
N GLU A 13 6.32 1.02 -9.55
CA GLU A 13 5.57 0.43 -10.68
C GLU A 13 4.18 1.06 -10.84
N THR A 14 3.51 1.41 -9.73
CA THR A 14 2.22 2.13 -9.77
C THR A 14 2.35 3.54 -10.34
N LEU A 15 3.48 4.22 -10.09
CA LEU A 15 3.74 5.60 -10.50
C LEU A 15 3.77 5.76 -12.02
N GLU A 16 4.16 4.72 -12.74
CA GLU A 16 4.11 4.68 -14.21
C GLU A 16 2.70 4.92 -14.76
N GLU A 17 1.64 4.56 -14.02
CA GLU A 17 0.26 4.84 -14.40
C GLU A 17 -0.27 6.12 -13.73
N VAL A 18 -0.13 6.26 -12.40
CA VAL A 18 -0.85 7.31 -11.65
C VAL A 18 -0.33 8.72 -11.89
N THR A 19 0.89 8.87 -12.40
CA THR A 19 1.44 10.17 -12.78
C THR A 19 0.87 10.69 -14.11
N LYS A 20 0.14 9.87 -14.87
CA LYS A 20 -0.44 10.31 -16.16
C LYS A 20 -1.44 11.45 -15.96
N ALA A 21 -1.33 12.47 -16.81
CA ALA A 21 -2.11 13.71 -16.71
C ALA A 21 -3.64 13.50 -16.68
N LYS A 22 -4.15 12.44 -17.33
CA LYS A 22 -5.59 12.09 -17.33
C LYS A 22 -6.19 11.98 -15.92
N TYR A 23 -5.39 11.57 -14.93
CA TYR A 23 -5.87 11.38 -13.56
C TYR A 23 -5.92 12.66 -12.74
N SER A 24 -5.20 13.73 -13.13
CA SER A 24 -5.25 15.03 -12.46
C SER A 24 -5.11 14.96 -10.93
N PHE A 25 -4.31 14.03 -10.40
CA PHE A 25 -3.94 14.04 -8.98
C PHE A 25 -3.13 15.31 -8.68
N ASP A 26 -3.46 15.98 -7.59
CA ASP A 26 -2.73 17.15 -7.07
C ASP A 26 -1.54 16.73 -6.20
N LYS A 27 -1.67 15.57 -5.54
CA LYS A 27 -0.66 15.03 -4.62
C LYS A 27 -0.63 13.51 -4.69
N ILE A 28 0.57 12.94 -4.60
CA ILE A 28 0.80 11.50 -4.57
C ILE A 28 1.71 11.20 -3.38
N TYR A 29 1.27 10.35 -2.45
CA TYR A 29 2.08 9.86 -1.34
C TYR A 29 2.51 8.42 -1.60
N CYS A 30 3.79 8.14 -1.44
CA CYS A 30 4.39 6.82 -1.65
C CYS A 30 4.99 6.31 -0.34
N PHE A 31 4.41 5.27 0.25
CA PHE A 31 4.92 4.63 1.46
C PHE A 31 5.76 3.43 1.09
N GLU A 32 7.04 3.49 1.46
CA GLU A 32 7.99 2.41 1.26
C GLU A 32 9.05 2.48 2.37
N PRO A 33 9.07 1.54 3.32
CA PRO A 33 10.05 1.55 4.41
C PRO A 33 11.43 1.03 4.03
N SER A 34 11.57 0.29 2.91
CA SER A 34 12.85 -0.29 2.51
C SER A 34 13.76 0.75 1.89
N ILE A 35 14.97 0.91 2.45
CA ILE A 35 15.93 1.86 1.88
C ILE A 35 16.38 1.48 0.46
N TYR A 36 16.30 0.19 0.10
CA TYR A 36 16.69 -0.30 -1.22
C TYR A 36 15.75 0.14 -2.36
N CYS A 37 14.57 0.65 -2.02
CA CYS A 37 13.58 1.12 -3.00
C CYS A 37 13.60 2.65 -3.18
N ILE A 38 14.10 3.38 -2.19
CA ILE A 38 13.98 4.84 -2.12
C ILE A 38 14.65 5.53 -3.30
N ASP A 39 15.84 5.06 -3.71
CA ASP A 39 16.57 5.67 -4.84
C ASP A 39 15.78 5.57 -6.15
N GLU A 40 15.03 4.48 -6.38
CA GLU A 40 14.18 4.34 -7.57
C GLU A 40 12.94 5.24 -7.49
N LEU A 41 12.29 5.30 -6.33
CA LEU A 41 11.16 6.22 -6.10
C LEU A 41 11.58 7.69 -6.27
N GLN A 42 12.79 8.04 -5.84
CA GLN A 42 13.29 9.40 -5.93
C GLN A 42 13.41 9.86 -7.39
N LYS A 43 13.72 8.97 -8.34
CA LYS A 43 13.74 9.31 -9.78
C LYS A 43 12.40 9.80 -10.30
N PHE A 44 11.28 9.30 -9.76
CA PHE A 44 9.95 9.79 -10.09
C PHE A 44 9.69 11.14 -9.41
N ALA A 45 10.01 11.27 -8.13
CA ALA A 45 9.80 12.51 -7.37
C ALA A 45 10.63 13.70 -7.91
N ASP A 46 11.83 13.44 -8.44
CA ASP A 46 12.67 14.44 -9.08
C ASP A 46 12.06 14.99 -10.39
N GLN A 47 11.16 14.21 -11.02
CA GLN A 47 10.48 14.57 -12.27
C GLN A 47 9.07 15.10 -12.05
N ASP A 48 8.44 14.77 -10.93
CA ASP A 48 7.05 15.10 -10.63
C ASP A 48 6.88 15.60 -9.18
N SER A 49 6.74 16.91 -9.04
CA SER A 49 6.62 17.60 -7.75
C SER A 49 5.37 17.22 -6.94
N ARG A 50 4.42 16.49 -7.53
CA ARG A 50 3.24 15.99 -6.81
C ARG A 50 3.60 14.85 -5.87
N ILE A 51 4.69 14.14 -6.14
CA ILE A 51 5.10 12.95 -5.41
C ILE A 51 5.78 13.32 -4.09
N SER A 52 5.47 12.58 -3.04
CA SER A 52 6.15 12.65 -1.76
C SER A 52 6.37 11.27 -1.21
N ILE A 53 7.65 10.97 -0.95
CA ILE A 53 8.09 9.66 -0.48
C ILE A 53 8.08 9.66 1.05
N CYS A 54 7.37 8.71 1.63
CA CYS A 54 7.32 8.44 3.05
C CYS A 54 8.17 7.19 3.31
N ASN A 55 9.39 7.41 3.82
CA ASN A 55 10.33 6.33 4.15
C ASN A 55 9.98 5.65 5.50
N PHE A 56 8.75 5.14 5.59
CA PHE A 56 8.20 4.37 6.70
C PHE A 56 6.96 3.61 6.20
N GLY A 57 6.61 2.52 6.87
CA GLY A 57 5.39 1.77 6.59
C GLY A 57 4.21 2.28 7.40
N LEU A 58 2.99 1.93 7.00
CA LEU A 58 1.78 2.16 7.79
C LEU A 58 1.35 0.86 8.49
N SER A 59 0.74 0.98 9.66
CA SER A 59 0.25 -0.12 10.49
C SER A 59 -0.85 0.37 11.44
N LYS A 60 -1.16 -0.41 12.49
CA LYS A 60 -2.13 -0.09 13.55
C LYS A 60 -1.53 0.62 14.77
N GLY A 61 -0.31 1.11 14.64
CA GLY A 61 0.41 1.71 15.75
C GLY A 61 1.80 2.18 15.34
N ASN A 62 2.32 3.15 16.10
CA ASN A 62 3.69 3.62 15.96
C ASN A 62 4.65 2.61 16.61
N GLN A 63 5.52 2.01 15.82
CA GLN A 63 6.50 1.02 16.32
C GLN A 63 7.71 0.89 15.41
N ASP A 64 8.81 0.42 15.98
CA ASP A 64 9.93 -0.11 15.20
C ASP A 64 9.64 -1.57 14.83
N ALA A 65 10.04 -1.98 13.62
CA ALA A 65 9.89 -3.36 13.15
C ALA A 65 11.14 -3.85 12.39
N GLU A 66 11.25 -5.16 12.23
CA GLU A 66 12.20 -5.77 11.31
C GLU A 66 11.50 -6.10 9.99
N LEU A 67 12.02 -5.56 8.89
CA LEU A 67 11.60 -5.90 7.53
C LEU A 67 12.47 -7.02 7.00
N PHE A 68 11.87 -8.18 6.73
CA PHE A 68 12.52 -9.31 6.09
C PHE A 68 12.42 -9.17 4.56
N GLN A 69 13.44 -9.64 3.83
CA GLN A 69 13.54 -9.49 2.37
C GLN A 69 13.36 -8.04 1.87
N PRO A 70 14.12 -7.07 2.41
CA PRO A 70 13.91 -5.66 2.09
C PRO A 70 14.19 -5.36 0.61
N GLY A 71 13.29 -4.56 0.03
CA GLY A 71 13.31 -4.15 -1.38
C GLY A 71 13.13 -5.30 -2.36
N SER A 72 12.44 -6.34 -1.89
CA SER A 72 11.88 -7.39 -2.72
C SER A 72 10.35 -7.23 -2.75
N LEU A 73 9.68 -7.83 -3.73
CA LEU A 73 8.22 -7.92 -3.75
C LEU A 73 7.71 -8.72 -2.54
N GLY A 74 8.46 -9.70 -2.04
CA GLY A 74 8.09 -10.49 -0.84
C GLY A 74 8.51 -9.88 0.51
N GLY A 75 8.75 -8.57 0.57
CA GLY A 75 9.23 -7.88 1.77
C GLY A 75 8.16 -7.77 2.86
N THR A 76 8.37 -8.39 4.03
CA THR A 76 7.33 -8.49 5.08
C THR A 76 7.88 -8.28 6.49
N ILE A 77 7.03 -7.81 7.41
CA ILE A 77 7.31 -7.72 8.86
C ILE A 77 6.93 -9.01 9.62
N VAL A 78 6.27 -9.95 8.96
CA VAL A 78 5.81 -11.19 9.59
C VAL A 78 6.99 -12.16 9.75
N LYS A 79 7.52 -12.26 10.98
CA LYS A 79 8.61 -13.18 11.30
C LYS A 79 8.19 -14.64 11.13
N GLY A 80 8.96 -15.41 10.36
CA GLY A 80 8.62 -16.80 10.03
C GLY A 80 7.37 -16.91 9.13
N GLY A 81 6.83 -15.77 8.70
CA GLY A 81 6.16 -15.67 7.41
C GLY A 81 7.14 -16.15 6.36
N THR A 82 6.60 -16.56 5.23
CA THR A 82 7.25 -17.20 4.11
C THR A 82 8.31 -16.30 3.48
N ALA A 83 9.40 -16.05 4.20
CA ALA A 83 10.57 -15.33 3.78
C ALA A 83 11.33 -16.08 2.69
N ASP A 84 10.73 -17.10 2.07
CA ASP A 84 11.19 -17.94 0.97
C ASP A 84 10.14 -18.08 -0.17
N LEU A 85 8.86 -17.69 0.06
CA LEU A 85 7.87 -17.74 -1.03
C LEU A 85 8.14 -16.61 -2.01
N GLY A 86 8.06 -16.93 -3.30
CA GLY A 86 8.22 -15.96 -4.37
C GLY A 86 9.66 -15.61 -4.74
N LYS A 87 10.67 -15.98 -3.93
CA LYS A 87 12.09 -15.67 -4.19
C LYS A 87 12.56 -16.06 -5.59
N ASP A 88 12.20 -17.26 -6.02
CA ASP A 88 12.64 -17.80 -7.30
C ASP A 88 12.03 -17.08 -8.51
N HIS A 89 10.96 -16.30 -8.27
CA HIS A 89 10.22 -15.55 -9.29
C HIS A 89 10.33 -14.03 -9.09
N ASP A 90 10.99 -13.58 -8.03
CA ASP A 90 11.18 -12.18 -7.71
C ASP A 90 12.59 -11.71 -8.12
N GLN A 91 12.67 -10.97 -9.21
CA GLN A 91 13.92 -10.43 -9.72
C GLN A 91 14.54 -9.36 -8.82
N SER A 92 13.71 -8.72 -7.97
CA SER A 92 14.14 -7.72 -7.00
C SER A 92 14.73 -8.35 -5.74
N PHE A 93 14.50 -9.65 -5.49
CA PHE A 93 15.13 -10.38 -4.39
C PHE A 93 16.66 -10.38 -4.50
N LYS A 94 17.31 -10.19 -3.34
CA LYS A 94 18.77 -10.21 -3.17
C LYS A 94 19.10 -10.92 -1.86
N GLY A 95 19.68 -12.12 -1.95
CA GLY A 95 19.90 -12.99 -0.79
C GLY A 95 21.00 -12.53 0.19
N ASP A 96 21.78 -11.51 -0.17
CA ASP A 96 22.79 -10.89 0.66
C ASP A 96 22.23 -9.74 1.53
N ARG A 97 21.01 -9.26 1.24
CA ARG A 97 20.34 -8.24 2.06
C ARG A 97 19.88 -8.84 3.39
N LYS A 98 20.27 -8.17 4.47
CA LYS A 98 19.83 -8.52 5.83
C LYS A 98 18.49 -7.84 6.12
N ALA A 99 17.80 -8.31 7.16
CA ALA A 99 16.60 -7.62 7.64
C ALA A 99 16.93 -6.16 8.00
N GLU A 100 16.03 -5.25 7.62
CA GLU A 100 16.15 -3.82 7.93
C GLU A 100 15.35 -3.47 9.18
N LYS A 101 15.88 -2.54 9.98
CA LYS A 101 15.08 -1.89 11.02
C LYS A 101 14.32 -0.75 10.39
N ILE A 102 13.01 -0.85 10.38
CA ILE A 102 12.11 0.12 9.78
C ILE A 102 11.20 0.75 10.83
N LYS A 103 10.63 1.91 10.48
CA LYS A 103 9.58 2.54 11.26
C LYS A 103 8.23 2.22 10.66
N LEU A 104 7.27 1.91 11.52
CA LEU A 104 5.86 1.82 11.20
C LEU A 104 5.13 2.94 11.92
N ARG A 105 4.21 3.58 11.21
CA ARG A 105 3.35 4.62 11.74
C ARG A 105 1.91 4.14 11.80
N ASP A 106 1.15 4.57 12.80
CA ASP A 106 -0.30 4.36 12.81
C ASP A 106 -0.93 5.04 11.58
N ALA A 107 -1.75 4.27 10.86
CA ALA A 107 -2.36 4.75 9.63
C ALA A 107 -3.36 5.87 9.91
N ASN A 108 -4.27 5.69 10.87
CA ASN A 108 -5.27 6.70 11.18
C ASN A 108 -4.63 8.03 11.62
N GLU A 109 -3.64 7.98 12.51
CA GLU A 109 -2.88 9.16 12.94
C GLU A 109 -2.24 9.88 11.73
N TRP A 110 -1.61 9.13 10.81
CA TRP A 110 -1.03 9.75 9.62
C TRP A 110 -2.11 10.41 8.74
N PHE A 111 -3.24 9.75 8.50
CA PHE A 111 -4.31 10.28 7.67
C PHE A 111 -4.93 11.53 8.29
N GLU A 112 -5.21 11.56 9.60
CA GLU A 112 -5.77 12.72 10.30
C GLU A 112 -4.86 13.95 10.24
N GLU A 113 -3.54 13.75 10.30
CA GLU A 113 -2.58 14.85 10.27
C GLU A 113 -2.32 15.40 8.87
N ASN A 114 -2.43 14.58 7.82
CA ASN A 114 -1.92 14.91 6.49
C ASN A 114 -3.03 15.12 5.45
N ILE A 115 -4.26 14.72 5.74
CA ILE A 115 -5.35 14.68 4.77
C ILE A 115 -6.58 15.43 5.31
N SER A 116 -7.19 16.24 4.45
CA SER A 116 -8.43 16.93 4.78
C SER A 116 -9.63 16.03 4.51
N PRO A 117 -10.67 16.04 5.38
CA PRO A 117 -11.93 15.34 5.13
C PRO A 117 -12.64 15.68 3.80
N ASN A 118 -12.30 16.83 3.19
CA ASN A 118 -12.85 17.29 1.92
C ASN A 118 -12.00 16.88 0.69
N ASP A 119 -10.90 16.16 0.88
CA ASP A 119 -10.07 15.66 -0.22
C ASP A 119 -10.72 14.44 -0.89
N LEU A 120 -10.48 14.29 -2.20
CA LEU A 120 -10.80 13.06 -2.92
C LEU A 120 -9.59 12.13 -2.82
N ILE A 121 -9.70 11.11 -1.98
CA ILE A 121 -8.58 10.23 -1.63
C ILE A 121 -8.74 8.87 -2.30
N VAL A 122 -7.76 8.49 -3.10
CA VAL A 122 -7.66 7.16 -3.71
C VAL A 122 -6.46 6.44 -3.11
N VAL A 123 -6.68 5.26 -2.53
CA VAL A 123 -5.66 4.48 -1.82
C VAL A 123 -5.47 3.14 -2.51
N LYS A 124 -4.23 2.72 -2.71
CA LYS A 124 -3.84 1.36 -3.07
C LYS A 124 -2.96 0.77 -1.98
N THR A 125 -3.21 -0.48 -1.60
CA THR A 125 -2.32 -1.26 -0.74
C THR A 125 -1.79 -2.51 -1.44
N ASN A 126 -0.48 -2.72 -1.34
CA ASN A 126 0.21 -3.97 -1.63
C ASN A 126 1.45 -4.04 -0.74
N CYS A 127 1.30 -4.55 0.48
CA CYS A 127 2.32 -4.43 1.52
C CYS A 127 2.47 -5.70 2.36
N GLU A 128 2.34 -6.86 1.70
CA GLU A 128 2.80 -8.17 2.16
C GLU A 128 2.29 -8.55 3.56
N GLY A 129 1.00 -8.32 3.79
CA GLY A 129 0.29 -8.69 5.01
C GLY A 129 0.00 -7.53 5.96
N SER A 130 0.59 -6.34 5.76
CA SER A 130 0.34 -5.19 6.65
C SER A 130 -1.01 -4.49 6.39
N GLU A 131 -1.69 -4.81 5.29
CA GLU A 131 -2.97 -4.21 4.90
C GLU A 131 -4.06 -4.41 5.96
N VAL A 132 -4.03 -5.54 6.69
CA VAL A 132 -5.03 -5.81 7.75
C VAL A 132 -4.86 -4.88 8.95
N ASP A 133 -3.63 -4.51 9.30
CA ASP A 133 -3.35 -3.60 10.41
C ASP A 133 -3.70 -2.16 10.03
N ILE A 134 -3.42 -1.76 8.78
CA ILE A 134 -3.80 -0.45 8.22
C ILE A 134 -5.33 -0.29 8.21
N LEU A 135 -6.03 -1.28 7.67
CA LEU A 135 -7.50 -1.26 7.64
C LEU A 135 -8.09 -1.27 9.05
N ASP A 136 -7.53 -2.05 9.98
CA ASP A 136 -7.98 -2.03 11.37
C ASP A 136 -7.83 -0.64 12.00
N SER A 137 -6.72 0.06 11.75
CA SER A 137 -6.47 1.43 12.24
C SER A 137 -7.49 2.42 11.69
N LEU A 138 -7.68 2.44 10.37
CA LEU A 138 -8.61 3.37 9.69
C LEU A 138 -10.07 3.10 10.06
N ILE A 139 -10.45 1.83 10.30
CA ILE A 139 -11.78 1.49 10.79
C ILE A 139 -11.95 1.94 12.25
N ASP A 140 -10.96 1.69 13.11
CA ASP A 140 -11.03 2.08 14.53
C ASP A 140 -11.10 3.61 14.70
N GLY A 141 -10.42 4.38 13.83
CA GLY A 141 -10.47 5.84 13.82
C GLY A 141 -11.59 6.46 12.98
N ASN A 142 -12.45 5.65 12.35
CA ASN A 142 -13.54 6.10 11.47
C ASN A 142 -13.10 6.92 10.22
N PHE A 143 -11.84 6.83 9.79
CA PHE A 143 -11.36 7.57 8.62
C PHE A 143 -11.80 6.95 7.29
N MET A 144 -12.28 5.69 7.31
CA MET A 144 -12.78 5.02 6.11
C MET A 144 -13.87 5.85 5.41
N ASP A 145 -14.70 6.60 6.13
CA ASP A 145 -15.76 7.43 5.52
C ASP A 145 -15.23 8.57 4.63
N ASN A 146 -13.96 8.96 4.80
CA ASN A 146 -13.32 10.03 4.04
C ASN A 146 -12.65 9.54 2.75
N ILE A 147 -12.41 8.24 2.61
CA ILE A 147 -11.70 7.69 1.45
C ILE A 147 -12.67 7.52 0.28
N TYR A 148 -12.28 7.93 -0.92
CA TYR A 148 -13.14 7.77 -2.10
C TYR A 148 -13.08 6.35 -2.66
N SER A 149 -11.87 5.79 -2.79
CA SER A 149 -11.66 4.40 -3.21
C SER A 149 -10.43 3.81 -2.54
N PHE A 150 -10.58 2.62 -1.96
CA PHE A 150 -9.52 1.87 -1.30
C PHE A 150 -9.35 0.51 -1.99
N LEU A 151 -8.24 0.32 -2.71
CA LEU A 151 -7.86 -0.97 -3.28
C LEU A 151 -7.08 -1.78 -2.27
N VAL A 152 -7.62 -2.95 -1.92
CA VAL A 152 -7.02 -3.88 -0.95
C VAL A 152 -6.44 -5.11 -1.66
N THR A 153 -5.16 -5.39 -1.42
CA THR A 153 -4.51 -6.66 -1.76
C THR A 153 -4.18 -7.40 -0.46
N PHE A 154 -4.80 -8.56 -0.25
CA PHE A 154 -4.67 -9.32 1.00
C PHE A 154 -3.55 -10.37 0.92
N ASP A 155 -2.30 -9.94 0.98
CA ASP A 155 -1.16 -10.87 0.99
C ASP A 155 -0.99 -11.59 2.34
N ILE A 156 -1.67 -11.13 3.40
CA ILE A 156 -1.73 -11.83 4.69
C ILE A 156 -2.19 -13.29 4.54
N ARG A 157 -2.91 -13.61 3.45
CA ARG A 157 -3.36 -14.97 3.12
C ARG A 157 -2.20 -15.94 2.84
N GLU A 158 -1.05 -15.44 2.43
CA GLU A 158 0.14 -16.26 2.22
C GLU A 158 0.81 -16.66 3.54
N HIS A 159 0.48 -15.95 4.63
CA HIS A 159 0.96 -16.25 5.97
C HIS A 159 -0.02 -17.16 6.72
N LYS A 160 0.15 -18.48 6.60
CA LYS A 160 -0.73 -19.53 7.18
C LYS A 160 -1.22 -19.26 8.60
N LYS A 161 -0.33 -18.79 9.50
CA LYS A 161 -0.68 -18.48 10.90
C LYS A 161 -1.65 -17.31 11.04
N PHE A 162 -1.65 -16.38 10.08
CA PHE A 162 -2.38 -15.11 10.12
C PHE A 162 -3.48 -15.00 9.06
N GLN A 163 -3.70 -16.01 8.21
CA GLN A 163 -4.78 -16.08 7.22
C GLN A 163 -6.15 -15.65 7.76
N TYR A 164 -6.45 -15.96 9.03
CA TYR A 164 -7.72 -15.59 9.66
C TYR A 164 -7.95 -14.07 9.73
N ARG A 165 -6.88 -13.25 9.73
CA ARG A 165 -6.95 -11.79 9.79
C ARG A 165 -7.67 -11.20 8.58
N GLU A 166 -7.48 -11.77 7.38
CA GLU A 166 -8.24 -11.34 6.19
C GLU A 166 -9.76 -11.52 6.43
N VAL A 167 -10.16 -12.66 7.00
CA VAL A 167 -11.57 -12.96 7.28
C VAL A 167 -12.15 -11.98 8.31
N GLU A 168 -11.38 -11.64 9.34
CA GLU A 168 -11.78 -10.66 10.36
C GLU A 168 -11.95 -9.26 9.76
N VAL A 169 -10.95 -8.76 9.03
CA VAL A 169 -11.01 -7.43 8.41
C VAL A 169 -12.15 -7.33 7.39
N ARG A 170 -12.36 -8.37 6.57
CA ARG A 170 -13.51 -8.40 5.64
C ARG A 170 -14.85 -8.33 6.38
N LYS A 171 -15.00 -8.97 7.55
CA LYS A 171 -16.21 -8.83 8.38
C LYS A 171 -16.37 -7.40 8.87
N ARG A 172 -15.29 -6.76 9.34
CA ARG A 172 -15.31 -5.37 9.80
C ARG A 172 -15.67 -4.39 8.68
N LEU A 173 -15.11 -4.56 7.48
CA LEU A 173 -15.43 -3.77 6.28
C LEU A 173 -16.90 -3.91 5.86
N ARG A 174 -17.48 -5.12 6.00
CA ARG A 174 -18.92 -5.34 5.73
C ARG A 174 -19.82 -4.57 6.69
N LEU A 175 -19.37 -4.32 7.92
CA LEU A 175 -20.13 -3.54 8.91
C LEU A 175 -20.00 -2.03 8.72
N GLN A 176 -19.04 -1.55 7.92
CA GLN A 176 -18.92 -0.12 7.60
C GLN A 176 -20.11 0.37 6.79
N LYS A 177 -20.51 1.63 6.99
CA LYS A 177 -21.61 2.24 6.23
C LYS A 177 -21.20 2.48 4.78
N VAL A 178 -19.98 2.94 4.56
CA VAL A 178 -19.41 3.13 3.23
C VAL A 178 -18.91 1.81 2.64
N LYS A 179 -19.02 1.70 1.31
CA LYS A 179 -18.53 0.56 0.49
C LYS A 179 -17.57 1.08 -0.58
N ASN A 180 -16.63 1.88 -0.12
CA ASN A 180 -15.61 2.60 -0.88
C ASN A 180 -14.31 1.78 -1.04
N PHE A 181 -14.40 0.45 -1.04
CA PHE A 181 -13.24 -0.43 -1.20
C PHE A 181 -13.49 -1.45 -2.29
N CYS A 182 -12.41 -1.94 -2.89
CA CYS A 182 -12.40 -3.02 -3.85
C CYS A 182 -11.22 -3.94 -3.57
N PHE A 183 -11.31 -5.19 -4.00
CA PHE A 183 -10.24 -6.16 -3.83
C PHE A 183 -9.48 -6.29 -5.14
N SER A 184 -8.15 -6.34 -5.07
CA SER A 184 -7.30 -6.48 -6.25
C SER A 184 -7.62 -7.73 -7.06
N ASP A 185 -8.00 -8.82 -6.39
CA ASP A 185 -8.53 -10.06 -6.99
C ASP A 185 -9.64 -9.81 -8.02
N ASP A 186 -10.46 -8.77 -7.82
CA ASP A 186 -11.64 -8.47 -8.63
C ASP A 186 -11.40 -7.38 -9.71
N VAL A 187 -10.46 -6.46 -9.47
CA VAL A 187 -10.33 -5.21 -10.27
C VAL A 187 -8.96 -4.99 -10.90
N MET A 188 -7.92 -5.70 -10.48
CA MET A 188 -6.59 -5.59 -11.08
C MET A 188 -6.51 -6.48 -12.34
N ILE A 189 -7.30 -6.15 -13.36
CA ILE A 189 -7.42 -6.90 -14.61
C ILE A 189 -6.51 -6.29 -15.69
N GLY A 190 -5.59 -7.09 -16.23
CA GLY A 190 -4.62 -6.65 -17.24
C GLY A 190 -3.39 -7.56 -17.30
N PHE A 191 -2.64 -7.49 -18.39
CA PHE A 191 -1.41 -8.27 -18.57
C PHE A 191 -0.23 -7.63 -17.84
N THR A 192 -0.20 -6.30 -17.76
CA THR A 192 0.85 -5.54 -17.08
C THR A 192 0.33 -4.87 -15.81
N HIS A 193 1.23 -4.54 -14.86
CA HIS A 193 0.85 -3.78 -13.66
C HIS A 193 0.17 -2.46 -14.00
N ILE A 194 0.70 -1.76 -15.01
CA ILE A 194 0.16 -0.50 -15.55
C ILE A 194 -1.30 -0.68 -16.00
N GLU A 195 -1.58 -1.71 -16.82
CA GLU A 195 -2.93 -2.01 -17.31
C GLU A 195 -3.89 -2.33 -16.17
N ARG A 196 -3.43 -3.08 -15.15
CA ARG A 196 -4.23 -3.44 -13.98
C ARG A 196 -4.62 -2.21 -13.15
N ILE A 197 -3.66 -1.32 -12.87
CA ILE A 197 -3.91 -0.05 -12.19
C ILE A 197 -4.86 0.82 -13.03
N ALA A 198 -4.64 0.88 -14.35
CA ALA A 198 -5.51 1.64 -15.23
C ALA A 198 -6.96 1.12 -15.23
N ASN A 199 -7.15 -0.20 -15.24
CA ASN A 199 -8.47 -0.83 -15.18
C ASN A 199 -9.20 -0.47 -13.88
N TRP A 200 -8.52 -0.60 -12.74
CA TRP A 200 -9.07 -0.22 -11.45
C TRP A 200 -9.49 1.26 -11.41
N LEU A 201 -8.63 2.19 -11.83
CA LEU A 201 -8.91 3.63 -11.78
C LEU A 201 -10.07 4.05 -12.70
N GLN A 202 -10.27 3.34 -13.82
CA GLN A 202 -11.41 3.59 -14.71
C GLN A 202 -12.77 3.32 -14.06
N LEU A 203 -12.85 2.42 -13.07
CA LEU A 203 -14.11 2.03 -12.43
C LEU A 203 -14.78 3.19 -11.66
N PHE A 204 -14.00 4.20 -11.27
CA PHE A 204 -14.49 5.30 -10.42
C PHE A 204 -14.28 6.69 -11.06
N GLY A 205 -14.06 6.73 -12.38
CA GLY A 205 -14.02 7.98 -13.14
C GLY A 205 -12.87 8.92 -12.77
N VAL A 206 -11.75 8.36 -12.34
CA VAL A 206 -10.54 9.12 -11.98
C VAL A 206 -9.75 9.48 -13.23
#